data_AF-A0A2J6PRD1-F1
#
_entry.id   AF-A0A2J6PRD1-F1
#
_cell.length_a   1.000
_cell.length_b   1.000
_cell.length_c   1.000
_cell.angle_alpha   90.00
_cell.angle_beta   90.00
_cell.angle_gamma   90.00
#
_symmetry.space_group_name_H-M   'P 1'
#
loop_
_entity.id
_entity.type
_entity.pdbx_description
1 polymer ?
#
loop_
_entity_poly.entity_id
_entity_poly.type
_entity_poly.pdbx_seq_one_letter_code
_entity_poly.pdbx_strand_id
1 'polypeptide(L)'
;PTRVLDVSAGDNHNLVRLVSGADVQGVYATLNHCWGNLPVQTCCRASISELRRNVPWESLCKTFQDAILVARGLSIKYLWIDSLCIIQDDNDDCQREIGNMACIYSNGCVNIAAAASVNGSGGCFANYRRYMTPWELEWGPLTKRGWVVQERILAKRIVYYGEDQLYWDCAEGRESECGIDVSFYGSKDLGSNGGFRMLKASIEHGDEEVWERVVELYTRCDLTKPNDKLPALSGIAMTYAAVTGMTYIAGLWKERLPCQLLWTVARSPQSTHLSFYRAPSFSWASIDGAVSF
;
A
#
# COMPACT_ATOMS: atom_id res chain seq x y z
N PRO A 1 9.72 10.88 -3.40
CA PRO A 1 9.31 11.22 -2.02
C PRO A 1 10.04 12.50 -1.58
N THR A 2 9.45 13.33 -0.71
CA THR A 2 10.15 14.55 -0.24
C THR A 2 11.20 14.26 0.83
N ARG A 3 11.09 13.11 1.52
CA ARG A 3 12.03 12.61 2.52
C ARG A 3 12.14 11.09 2.42
N VAL A 4 13.29 10.54 2.76
CA VAL A 4 13.53 9.09 2.89
C VAL A 4 14.48 8.83 4.05
N LEU A 5 14.53 7.59 4.54
CA LEU A 5 15.57 7.14 5.46
C LEU A 5 16.80 6.74 4.65
N ASP A 6 17.95 7.32 4.96
CA ASP A 6 19.26 6.77 4.61
C ASP A 6 19.56 5.64 5.58
N VAL A 7 19.57 4.42 5.05
CA VAL A 7 19.85 3.18 5.75
C VAL A 7 21.20 2.61 5.35
N SER A 8 22.02 3.34 4.59
CA SER A 8 23.37 2.89 4.26
C SER A 8 24.18 2.75 5.55
N ALA A 9 24.43 1.50 5.94
CA ALA A 9 25.38 1.23 6.99
C ALA A 9 26.76 1.43 6.36
N GLY A 10 27.47 2.49 6.76
CA GLY A 10 28.93 2.48 6.70
C GLY A 10 29.46 1.45 7.71
N ASP A 11 30.44 1.84 8.52
CA ASP A 11 30.96 0.95 9.58
C ASP A 11 29.99 0.78 10.78
N ASN A 12 28.91 1.56 10.84
CA ASN A 12 27.92 1.51 11.92
C ASN A 12 26.57 1.00 11.42
N HIS A 13 26.28 -0.27 11.70
CA HIS A 13 24.99 -0.90 11.37
C HIS A 13 23.78 -0.26 12.04
N ASN A 14 23.93 0.51 13.11
CA ASN A 14 22.79 1.16 13.77
C ASN A 14 22.53 2.58 13.24
N LEU A 15 23.35 3.09 12.31
CA LEU A 15 23.17 4.42 11.76
C LEU A 15 22.02 4.44 10.76
N VAL A 16 21.01 5.25 11.07
CA VAL A 16 19.85 5.52 10.22
C VAL A 16 19.54 7.01 10.32
N ARG A 17 19.25 7.70 9.21
CA ARG A 17 18.94 9.13 9.22
C ARG A 17 17.80 9.47 8.28
N LEU A 18 16.93 10.39 8.69
CA LEU A 18 15.97 10.98 7.77
C LEU A 18 16.66 12.05 6.91
N VAL A 19 16.67 11.88 5.59
CA VAL A 19 17.31 12.79 4.64
C VAL A 19 16.29 13.41 3.68
N SER A 20 16.66 14.50 3.02
CA SER A 20 15.84 15.09 1.98
C SER A 20 15.75 14.16 0.78
N GLY A 21 14.57 14.05 0.18
CA GLY A 21 14.36 13.34 -1.07
C GLY A 21 15.17 13.94 -2.23
N ALA A 22 15.51 15.23 -2.16
CA ALA A 22 16.36 15.90 -3.14
C ALA A 22 17.82 15.42 -3.10
N ASP A 23 18.27 14.87 -1.97
CA ASP A 23 19.65 14.40 -1.77
C ASP A 23 19.81 12.90 -2.13
N VAL A 24 18.73 12.24 -2.56
CA VAL A 24 18.72 10.81 -2.87
C VAL A 24 19.49 10.55 -4.15
N GLN A 25 20.56 9.76 -4.04
CA GLN A 25 21.36 9.32 -5.18
C GLN A 25 21.15 7.82 -5.43
N GLY A 26 20.22 7.48 -6.34
CA GLY A 26 19.93 6.11 -6.74
C GLY A 26 18.51 5.69 -6.41
N VAL A 27 18.33 4.39 -6.12
CA VAL A 27 17.01 3.80 -5.89
C VAL A 27 16.65 3.73 -4.41
N TYR A 28 15.36 3.71 -4.12
CA TYR A 28 14.83 3.53 -2.77
C TYR A 28 13.78 2.43 -2.74
N ALA A 29 13.67 1.76 -1.59
CA ALA A 29 12.59 0.84 -1.27
C ALA A 29 11.46 1.57 -0.55
N THR A 30 10.27 0.97 -0.55
CA THR A 30 9.11 1.38 0.26
C THR A 30 8.76 0.27 1.24
N LEU A 31 8.16 0.62 2.39
CA LEU A 31 7.66 -0.35 3.37
C LEU A 31 6.14 -0.28 3.48
N ASN A 32 5.50 -1.42 3.26
CA ASN A 32 4.11 -1.66 3.62
C ASN A 32 4.02 -2.43 4.93
N HIS A 33 3.41 -1.83 5.93
CA HIS A 33 3.27 -2.43 7.25
C HIS A 33 1.96 -2.03 7.91
N CYS A 34 1.41 -2.87 8.78
CA CYS A 34 0.28 -2.50 9.63
C CYS A 34 0.77 -1.67 10.82
N TRP A 35 0.15 -0.51 11.05
CA TRP A 35 0.44 0.29 12.25
C TRP A 35 -0.09 -0.43 13.50
N GLY A 36 -1.30 -1.01 13.41
CA GLY A 36 -1.92 -1.76 14.49
C GLY A 36 -2.21 -0.92 15.73
N ASN A 37 -2.30 -1.59 16.89
CA ASN A 37 -2.66 -0.95 18.17
C ASN A 37 -1.44 -0.54 19.02
N LEU A 38 -0.22 -0.81 18.54
CA LEU A 38 1.00 -0.49 19.27
C LEU A 38 1.61 0.80 18.71
N PRO A 39 2.12 1.70 19.58
CA PRO A 39 2.82 2.89 19.13
C PRO A 39 4.03 2.49 18.28
N VAL A 40 4.12 3.07 17.09
CA VAL A 40 5.32 3.00 16.24
C VAL A 40 6.00 4.37 16.25
N GLN A 41 7.32 4.38 16.03
CA GLN A 41 8.05 5.64 15.91
C GLN A 41 7.48 6.44 14.73
N THR A 42 7.15 7.70 15.01
CA THR A 42 6.58 8.64 14.04
C THR A 42 7.42 9.92 13.96
N CYS A 43 7.39 10.56 12.79
CA CYS A 43 7.98 11.87 12.59
C CYS A 43 6.95 12.96 12.90
N CYS A 44 7.33 13.89 13.77
CA CYS A 44 6.54 15.07 14.11
C CYS A 44 7.43 16.31 13.99
N ARG A 45 6.84 17.52 13.99
CA ARG A 45 7.59 18.78 13.92
C ARG A 45 8.69 18.88 14.99
N ALA A 46 8.42 18.36 16.19
CA ALA A 46 9.38 18.36 17.29
C ALA A 46 10.53 17.36 17.10
N SER A 47 10.30 16.20 16.47
CA SER A 47 11.28 15.12 16.35
C SER A 47 12.08 15.16 15.05
N ILE A 48 11.61 15.85 14.00
CA ILE A 48 12.25 15.84 12.68
C ILE A 48 13.73 16.25 12.70
N SER A 49 14.10 17.24 13.51
CA SER A 49 15.48 17.72 13.62
C SER A 49 16.41 16.66 14.23
N GLU A 50 15.89 15.82 15.13
CA GLU A 50 16.64 14.72 15.75
C GLU A 50 16.75 13.53 14.79
N LEU A 51 15.63 13.14 14.16
CA LEU A 51 15.59 12.06 13.17
C LEU A 51 16.51 12.31 11.97
N ARG A 52 16.75 13.58 11.61
CA ARG A 52 17.75 13.96 10.58
C ARG A 52 19.20 13.68 11.00
N ARG A 53 19.51 13.73 12.30
CA ARG A 53 20.85 13.43 12.81
C ARG A 53 21.06 11.93 12.98
N ASN A 54 20.09 11.29 13.64
CA ASN A 54 20.08 9.86 13.88
C ASN A 54 18.68 9.41 14.30
N VAL A 55 18.19 8.33 13.69
CA VAL A 55 17.01 7.61 14.16
C VAL A 55 17.51 6.51 15.10
N PRO A 56 17.27 6.59 16.43
CA PRO A 56 17.81 5.61 17.37
C PRO A 56 17.29 4.21 17.05
N TRP A 57 18.19 3.24 16.87
CA TRP A 57 17.83 1.86 16.51
C TRP A 57 16.82 1.23 17.48
N GLU A 58 17.01 1.46 18.78
CA GLU A 58 16.12 0.93 19.82
C GLU A 58 14.72 1.56 19.83
N SER A 59 14.55 2.74 19.22
CA SER A 59 13.23 3.36 19.06
C SER A 59 12.42 2.74 17.91
N LEU A 60 13.09 2.02 17.00
CA LEU A 60 12.45 1.38 15.85
C LEU A 60 11.77 0.09 16.31
N CYS A 61 10.52 -0.09 15.87
CA CYS A 61 9.83 -1.35 16.06
C CYS A 61 10.48 -2.46 15.23
N LYS A 62 10.19 -3.72 15.56
CA LYS A 62 10.77 -4.89 14.88
C LYS A 62 10.55 -4.85 13.36
N THR A 63 9.35 -4.46 12.91
CA THR A 63 9.05 -4.35 11.47
C THR A 63 9.92 -3.31 10.77
N PHE A 64 10.26 -2.20 11.42
CA PHE A 64 11.16 -1.19 10.83
C PHE A 64 12.61 -1.68 10.81
N GLN A 65 13.06 -2.29 11.90
CA GLN A 65 14.40 -2.88 11.97
C GLN A 65 14.59 -3.94 10.88
N ASP A 66 13.65 -4.87 10.74
CA ASP A 66 13.71 -5.91 9.72
C ASP A 66 13.67 -5.31 8.31
N ALA A 67 12.78 -4.34 8.04
CA ALA A 67 12.72 -3.68 6.74
C ALA A 67 14.04 -2.97 6.36
N ILE A 68 14.72 -2.37 7.34
CA ILE A 68 16.05 -1.78 7.16
C ILE A 68 17.09 -2.86 6.83
N LEU A 69 17.06 -3.99 7.52
CA LEU A 69 17.95 -5.13 7.24
C LEU A 69 17.71 -5.70 5.85
N VAL A 70 16.45 -5.83 5.43
CA VAL A 70 16.08 -6.27 4.08
C VAL A 70 16.61 -5.29 3.02
N ALA A 71 16.37 -3.99 3.19
CA ALA A 71 16.87 -2.97 2.26
C ALA A 71 18.40 -3.04 2.12
N ARG A 72 19.12 -3.16 3.24
CA ARG A 72 20.59 -3.33 3.24
C ARG A 72 21.03 -4.62 2.57
N GLY A 73 20.36 -5.73 2.83
CA GLY A 73 20.64 -7.02 2.18
C GLY A 73 20.47 -6.96 0.65
N LEU A 74 19.51 -6.16 0.17
CA LEU A 74 19.30 -5.87 -1.25
C LEU A 74 20.22 -4.77 -1.80
N SER A 75 21.18 -4.29 -1.01
CA SER A 75 22.08 -3.17 -1.36
C SER A 75 21.34 -1.86 -1.72
N ILE A 76 20.16 -1.64 -1.13
CA ILE A 76 19.37 -0.41 -1.29
C ILE A 76 19.68 0.53 -0.13
N LYS A 77 20.14 1.73 -0.48
CA LYS A 77 20.59 2.74 0.51
C LYS A 77 19.46 3.52 1.16
N TYR A 78 18.29 3.58 0.51
CA TYR A 78 17.20 4.44 0.92
C TYR A 78 15.91 3.67 1.12
N LEU A 79 15.20 3.98 2.21
CA LEU A 79 13.93 3.35 2.55
C LEU A 79 12.89 4.41 2.88
N TRP A 80 11.70 4.31 2.32
CA TRP A 80 10.57 5.16 2.66
C TRP A 80 9.59 4.40 3.55
N ILE A 81 9.27 4.99 4.71
CA ILE A 81 8.29 4.48 5.67
C ILE A 81 7.35 5.65 5.99
N ASP A 82 6.06 5.50 5.73
CA ASP A 82 5.03 6.55 5.90
C ASP A 82 5.09 7.22 7.28
N SER A 83 5.19 6.44 8.35
CA SER A 83 5.25 6.94 9.73
C SER A 83 6.44 7.86 10.01
N LEU A 84 7.58 7.65 9.32
CA LEU A 84 8.84 8.37 9.55
C LEU A 84 9.13 9.42 8.48
N CYS A 85 8.61 9.25 7.26
CA CYS A 85 8.87 10.15 6.14
C CYS A 85 7.78 11.22 5.97
N ILE A 86 6.65 11.10 6.68
CA ILE A 86 5.56 12.09 6.73
C ILE A 86 5.52 12.70 8.13
N ILE A 87 5.36 14.02 8.21
CA ILE A 87 5.23 14.75 9.49
C ILE A 87 3.79 14.63 9.98
N GLN A 88 3.55 13.72 10.92
CA GLN A 88 2.21 13.27 11.31
C GLN A 88 1.33 14.35 11.96
N ASP A 89 1.95 15.34 12.61
CA ASP A 89 1.29 16.47 13.27
C ASP A 89 1.21 17.73 12.38
N ASP A 90 1.53 17.61 11.10
CA ASP A 90 1.44 18.68 10.10
C ASP A 90 0.44 18.30 9.00
N ASN A 91 -0.78 18.85 9.07
CA ASN A 91 -1.84 18.54 8.11
C ASN A 91 -1.45 18.86 6.65
N ASP A 92 -0.72 19.94 6.42
CA ASP A 92 -0.33 20.35 5.06
C ASP A 92 0.73 19.39 4.49
N ASP A 93 1.68 18.97 5.34
CA ASP A 93 2.68 17.97 4.97
C ASP A 93 2.03 16.60 4.72
N CYS A 94 1.13 16.16 5.62
CA CYS A 94 0.36 14.93 5.46
C CYS A 94 -0.42 14.92 4.15
N GLN A 95 -1.21 15.96 3.86
CA GLN A 95 -1.99 16.04 2.62
C GLN A 95 -1.11 16.01 1.38
N ARG A 96 0.03 16.72 1.40
CA ARG A 96 0.99 16.72 0.30
C ARG A 96 1.61 15.34 0.08
N GLU A 97 2.07 14.68 1.14
CA GLU A 97 2.68 13.35 1.01
C GLU A 97 1.66 12.29 0.62
N ILE A 98 0.44 12.36 1.14
CA ILE A 98 -0.68 11.51 0.74
C ILE A 98 -0.97 11.69 -0.77
N GLY A 99 -1.04 12.93 -1.24
CA GLY A 99 -1.21 13.23 -2.67
C GLY A 99 -0.07 12.70 -3.54
N ASN A 100 1.13 12.61 -2.98
CA ASN A 100 2.32 12.07 -3.64
C ASN A 100 2.50 10.55 -3.48
N MET A 101 1.70 9.85 -2.66
CA MET A 101 1.88 8.41 -2.39
C MET A 101 1.93 7.59 -3.68
N ALA A 102 1.08 7.95 -4.65
CA ALA A 102 1.06 7.30 -5.95
C ALA A 102 2.44 7.30 -6.62
N CYS A 103 3.08 8.47 -6.68
CA CYS A 103 4.41 8.64 -7.22
C CYS A 103 5.49 7.99 -6.34
N ILE A 104 5.31 7.95 -5.02
CA ILE A 104 6.27 7.33 -4.11
C ILE A 104 6.34 5.82 -4.35
N TYR A 105 5.20 5.14 -4.42
CA TYR A 105 5.15 3.69 -4.63
C TYR A 105 5.51 3.30 -6.06
N SER A 106 5.10 4.07 -7.07
CA SER A 106 5.41 3.77 -8.47
C SER A 106 6.90 3.98 -8.82
N ASN A 107 7.60 4.88 -8.13
CA ASN A 107 9.02 5.15 -8.37
C ASN A 107 9.97 4.35 -7.47
N GLY A 108 9.47 3.68 -6.42
CA GLY A 108 10.27 2.77 -5.60
C GLY A 108 10.75 1.57 -6.42
N CYS A 109 11.97 1.07 -6.15
CA CYS A 109 12.51 -0.08 -6.88
C CYS A 109 11.89 -1.42 -6.41
N VAL A 110 11.54 -1.50 -5.11
CA VAL A 110 10.86 -2.62 -4.48
C VAL A 110 10.00 -2.12 -3.31
N ASN A 111 8.85 -2.73 -3.12
CA ASN A 111 8.03 -2.59 -1.92
C ASN A 111 8.25 -3.80 -1.01
N ILE A 112 8.67 -3.56 0.22
CA ILE A 112 8.83 -4.56 1.26
C ILE A 112 7.49 -4.64 2.00
N ALA A 113 6.76 -5.74 1.86
CA ALA A 113 5.47 -5.93 2.48
C ALA A 113 5.58 -6.87 3.68
N ALA A 114 5.44 -6.34 4.89
CA ALA A 114 5.36 -7.12 6.14
C ALA A 114 3.96 -7.75 6.28
N ALA A 115 3.61 -8.65 5.36
CA ALA A 115 2.25 -9.15 5.14
C ALA A 115 1.68 -9.93 6.33
N ALA A 116 2.51 -10.70 7.03
CA ALA A 116 2.18 -11.44 8.25
C ALA A 116 2.03 -10.56 9.50
N SER A 117 2.55 -9.33 9.46
CA SER A 117 2.64 -8.50 10.66
C SER A 117 1.36 -7.71 10.89
N VAL A 118 0.65 -7.99 11.99
CA VAL A 118 -0.57 -7.27 12.40
C VAL A 118 -0.30 -5.86 12.95
N ASN A 119 0.95 -5.58 13.35
CA ASN A 119 1.41 -4.31 13.92
C ASN A 119 2.95 -4.19 13.75
N GLY A 120 3.59 -3.21 14.40
CA GLY A 120 5.06 -3.03 14.34
C GLY A 120 5.93 -4.08 15.06
N SER A 121 5.37 -5.00 15.84
CA SER A 121 6.15 -5.98 16.61
C SER A 121 6.38 -7.32 15.90
N GLY A 122 5.65 -7.61 14.82
CA GLY A 122 5.74 -8.90 14.12
C GLY A 122 7.05 -9.07 13.34
N GLY A 123 7.53 -8.00 12.71
CA GLY A 123 8.73 -8.06 11.87
C GLY A 123 8.44 -8.49 10.42
N CYS A 124 9.52 -8.70 9.67
CA CYS A 124 9.51 -9.38 8.37
C CYS A 124 10.00 -10.83 8.51
N PHE A 125 10.85 -11.13 9.50
CA PHE A 125 11.39 -12.48 9.67
C PHE A 125 10.51 -13.30 10.63
N ALA A 126 9.42 -13.87 10.11
CA ALA A 126 8.59 -14.80 10.85
C ALA A 126 9.31 -16.15 11.06
N ASN A 127 9.04 -16.83 12.18
CA ASN A 127 9.46 -18.21 12.37
C ASN A 127 8.53 -19.12 11.57
N TYR A 128 8.94 -19.47 10.35
CA TYR A 128 8.17 -20.26 9.40
C TYR A 128 7.52 -21.49 10.06
N ARG A 129 6.18 -21.49 10.16
CA ARG A 129 5.43 -22.72 10.44
C ARG A 129 5.16 -23.40 9.09
N ARG A 130 5.68 -24.62 8.94
CA ARG A 130 5.81 -25.40 7.69
C ARG A 130 4.49 -25.85 7.03
N TYR A 131 3.36 -25.21 7.35
CA TYR A 131 2.05 -25.57 6.80
C TYR A 131 1.64 -24.54 5.75
N MET A 132 1.79 -24.97 4.50
CA MET A 132 1.53 -24.24 3.26
C MET A 132 0.05 -23.84 3.17
N THR A 133 -0.26 -22.53 3.20
CA THR A 133 -1.59 -22.05 2.78
C THR A 133 -1.47 -20.86 1.81
N PRO A 134 -1.78 -21.04 0.52
CA PRO A 134 -1.67 -19.99 -0.51
C PRO A 134 -2.59 -18.78 -0.31
N TRP A 135 -3.56 -18.87 0.61
CA TRP A 135 -4.65 -17.90 0.80
C TRP A 135 -4.23 -16.67 1.62
N GLU A 136 -3.08 -16.69 2.28
CA GLU A 136 -2.65 -15.63 3.20
C GLU A 136 -2.33 -14.30 2.50
N LEU A 137 -1.84 -14.34 1.26
CA LEU A 137 -1.64 -13.14 0.42
C LEU A 137 -2.94 -12.46 -0.02
N GLU A 138 -4.08 -13.13 0.16
CA GLU A 138 -5.40 -12.59 -0.12
C GLU A 138 -6.09 -12.11 1.17
N TRP A 139 -5.90 -12.81 2.30
CA TRP A 139 -6.67 -12.60 3.55
C TRP A 139 -5.86 -12.15 4.78
N GLY A 140 -4.56 -11.90 4.62
CA GLY A 140 -3.67 -11.44 5.68
C GLY A 140 -4.00 -10.04 6.22
N PRO A 141 -3.46 -9.66 7.39
CA PRO A 141 -3.79 -8.39 8.05
C PRO A 141 -3.45 -7.16 7.19
N LEU A 142 -2.41 -7.24 6.37
CA LEU A 142 -2.02 -6.16 5.48
C LEU A 142 -3.04 -5.95 4.35
N THR A 143 -3.60 -7.01 3.77
CA THR A 143 -4.46 -6.92 2.57
C THR A 143 -5.86 -6.43 2.88
N LYS A 144 -6.26 -6.46 4.15
CA LYS A 144 -7.51 -5.86 4.63
C LYS A 144 -7.47 -4.34 4.69
N ARG A 145 -6.32 -3.69 4.51
CA ARG A 145 -6.24 -2.22 4.57
C ARG A 145 -6.55 -1.58 3.21
N GLY A 146 -7.41 -0.57 3.19
CA GLY A 146 -7.78 0.11 1.94
C GLY A 146 -6.60 0.73 1.18
N TRP A 147 -5.70 1.44 1.88
CA TRP A 147 -4.51 2.05 1.27
C TRP A 147 -3.59 1.05 0.56
N VAL A 148 -3.55 -0.20 1.04
CA VAL A 148 -2.71 -1.26 0.48
C VAL A 148 -3.11 -1.61 -0.96
N VAL A 149 -4.35 -1.35 -1.38
CA VAL A 149 -4.76 -1.53 -2.79
C VAL A 149 -3.92 -0.65 -3.71
N GLN A 150 -3.80 0.64 -3.41
CA GLN A 150 -2.97 1.57 -4.20
C GLN A 150 -1.49 1.19 -4.14
N GLU A 151 -0.99 0.87 -2.96
CA GLU A 151 0.42 0.52 -2.76
C GLU A 151 0.82 -0.73 -3.54
N ARG A 152 -0.08 -1.74 -3.62
CA ARG A 152 0.15 -2.97 -4.37
C ARG A 152 0.04 -2.79 -5.88
N ILE A 153 -0.98 -2.07 -6.35
CA ILE A 153 -1.17 -1.84 -7.79
C ILE A 153 -0.05 -0.98 -8.36
N LEU A 154 0.39 0.06 -7.64
CA LEU A 154 1.36 1.02 -8.18
C LEU A 154 2.82 0.55 -8.06
N ALA A 155 3.16 -0.28 -7.07
CA ALA A 155 4.52 -0.80 -6.91
C ALA A 155 4.98 -1.58 -8.16
N LYS A 156 6.26 -1.43 -8.53
CA LYS A 156 6.87 -2.16 -9.66
C LYS A 156 7.17 -3.62 -9.32
N ARG A 157 7.59 -3.84 -8.07
CA ARG A 157 8.03 -5.11 -7.51
C ARG A 157 7.64 -5.14 -6.04
N ILE A 158 7.20 -6.29 -5.55
CA ILE A 158 6.83 -6.47 -4.14
C ILE A 158 7.47 -7.76 -3.65
N VAL A 159 8.16 -7.66 -2.52
CA VAL A 159 8.54 -8.83 -1.73
C VAL A 159 7.63 -8.90 -0.51
N TYR A 160 6.84 -9.96 -0.43
CA TYR A 160 5.96 -10.23 0.70
C TYR A 160 6.66 -11.15 1.67
N TYR A 161 6.68 -10.73 2.93
CA TYR A 161 7.04 -11.55 4.07
C TYR A 161 5.75 -12.11 4.68
N GLY A 162 5.37 -13.31 4.22
CA GLY A 162 4.21 -14.07 4.70
C GLY A 162 4.49 -14.79 6.02
N GLU A 163 3.50 -15.51 6.55
CA GLU A 163 3.68 -16.29 7.79
C GLU A 163 4.45 -17.59 7.52
N ASP A 164 4.29 -18.14 6.31
CA ASP A 164 4.82 -19.43 5.88
C ASP A 164 6.08 -19.33 5.01
N GLN A 165 6.19 -18.29 4.17
CA GLN A 165 7.29 -18.12 3.23
C GLN A 165 7.40 -16.69 2.66
N LEU A 166 8.47 -16.45 1.88
CA LEU A 166 8.60 -15.28 1.01
C LEU A 166 7.85 -15.43 -0.30
N TYR A 167 7.29 -14.32 -0.78
CA TYR A 167 6.73 -14.23 -2.13
C TYR A 167 7.27 -13.02 -2.87
N TRP A 168 7.59 -13.20 -4.14
CA TRP A 168 7.98 -12.15 -5.06
C TRP A 168 6.89 -11.89 -6.08
N ASP A 169 6.58 -10.64 -6.37
CA ASP A 169 5.61 -10.25 -7.40
C ASP A 169 6.13 -9.07 -8.21
N CYS A 170 6.17 -9.21 -9.53
CA CYS A 170 6.54 -8.16 -10.46
C CYS A 170 5.81 -8.30 -11.80
N ALA A 171 6.07 -7.39 -12.75
CA ALA A 171 5.47 -7.45 -14.08
C ALA A 171 5.73 -8.77 -14.84
N GLU A 172 6.89 -9.41 -14.58
CA GLU A 172 7.33 -10.64 -15.27
C GLU A 172 6.74 -11.91 -14.67
N GLY A 173 6.28 -11.88 -13.41
CA GLY A 173 5.72 -13.06 -12.77
C GLY A 173 5.65 -12.96 -11.26
N ARG A 174 5.21 -14.08 -10.66
CA ARG A 174 5.17 -14.26 -9.20
C ARG A 174 5.92 -15.54 -8.87
N GLU A 175 6.80 -15.45 -7.88
CA GLU A 175 7.60 -16.57 -7.38
C GLU A 175 7.39 -16.73 -5.88
N SER A 176 7.55 -17.95 -5.39
CA SER A 176 7.50 -18.27 -3.96
C SER A 176 8.85 -18.85 -3.51
N GLU A 177 9.18 -18.69 -2.22
CA GLU A 177 10.44 -19.22 -1.66
C GLU A 177 10.61 -20.73 -1.90
N CYS A 178 9.50 -21.48 -1.88
CA CYS A 178 9.51 -22.91 -2.12
C CYS A 178 9.49 -23.32 -3.60
N GLY A 179 9.42 -22.36 -4.53
CA GLY A 179 9.36 -22.61 -5.97
C GLY A 179 8.05 -23.25 -6.46
N ILE A 180 7.02 -23.30 -5.60
CA ILE A 180 5.68 -23.75 -5.99
C ILE A 180 4.94 -22.56 -6.56
N ASP A 181 4.46 -22.71 -7.80
CA ASP A 181 3.62 -21.71 -8.44
C ASP A 181 2.28 -21.61 -7.71
N VAL A 182 2.12 -20.54 -6.93
CA VAL A 182 0.89 -20.23 -6.21
C VAL A 182 -0.21 -19.67 -7.11
N SER A 183 0.05 -19.43 -8.41
CA SER A 183 -0.98 -19.04 -9.38
C SER A 183 -2.08 -20.10 -9.52
N PHE A 184 -1.75 -21.37 -9.26
CA PHE A 184 -2.69 -22.49 -9.28
C PHE A 184 -3.69 -22.49 -8.11
N TYR A 185 -3.39 -21.79 -7.03
CA TYR A 185 -4.18 -21.79 -5.81
C TYR A 185 -4.93 -20.45 -5.57
N GLY A 186 -4.88 -19.50 -6.50
CA GLY A 186 -5.63 -18.24 -6.40
C GLY A 186 -7.15 -18.46 -6.46
N SER A 187 -7.89 -17.80 -5.57
CA SER A 187 -9.35 -17.84 -5.55
C SER A 187 -9.95 -17.38 -6.89
N LYS A 188 -11.04 -18.04 -7.31
CA LYS A 188 -11.87 -17.62 -8.44
C LYS A 188 -12.46 -16.21 -8.28
N ASP A 189 -12.43 -15.65 -7.06
CA ASP A 189 -13.10 -14.38 -6.72
C ASP A 189 -12.30 -13.12 -7.10
N LEU A 190 -11.06 -13.28 -7.58
CA LEU A 190 -10.27 -12.23 -8.23
C LEU A 190 -10.06 -12.54 -9.72
N GLY A 191 -11.05 -13.12 -10.39
CA GLY A 191 -11.17 -13.16 -11.86
C GLY A 191 -9.87 -13.47 -12.62
N SER A 192 -9.54 -14.76 -12.72
CA SER A 192 -8.55 -15.37 -13.61
C SER A 192 -7.07 -14.96 -13.45
N ASN A 193 -6.25 -15.93 -13.05
CA ASN A 193 -4.85 -16.17 -13.41
C ASN A 193 -3.79 -15.03 -13.36
N GLY A 194 -4.05 -13.86 -12.76
CA GLY A 194 -2.99 -12.85 -12.67
C GLY A 194 -3.09 -11.69 -11.67
N GLY A 195 -4.06 -11.71 -10.74
CA GLY A 195 -4.05 -10.86 -9.54
C GLY A 195 -3.86 -9.34 -9.77
N PHE A 196 -3.24 -8.66 -8.80
CA PHE A 196 -2.95 -7.21 -8.82
C PHE A 196 -2.07 -6.78 -10.00
N ARG A 197 -1.23 -7.68 -10.53
CA ARG A 197 -0.40 -7.45 -11.72
C ARG A 197 -1.26 -7.24 -12.97
N MET A 198 -2.28 -8.07 -13.17
CA MET A 198 -3.22 -7.91 -14.28
C MET A 198 -4.06 -6.64 -14.11
N LEU A 199 -4.49 -6.32 -12.89
CA LEU A 199 -5.18 -5.05 -12.63
C LEU A 199 -4.30 -3.85 -13.00
N LYS A 200 -3.01 -3.87 -12.61
CA LYS A 200 -2.06 -2.83 -13.01
C LYS A 200 -1.95 -2.72 -14.53
N ALA A 201 -1.74 -3.83 -15.22
CA ALA A 201 -1.66 -3.85 -16.68
C ALA A 201 -2.94 -3.28 -17.32
N SER A 202 -4.12 -3.70 -16.85
CA SER A 202 -5.41 -3.19 -17.36
C SER A 202 -5.59 -1.70 -17.10
N ILE A 203 -5.10 -1.16 -15.97
CA ILE A 203 -5.08 0.28 -15.69
C ILE A 203 -4.17 1.00 -16.68
N GLU A 204 -2.97 0.46 -16.93
CA GLU A 204 -1.97 1.03 -17.83
C GLU A 204 -2.39 0.96 -19.32
N HIS A 205 -3.23 -0.01 -19.70
CA HIS A 205 -3.84 -0.11 -21.03
C HIS A 205 -5.13 0.70 -21.18
N GLY A 206 -5.76 1.13 -20.08
CA GLY A 206 -7.01 1.88 -20.12
C GLY A 206 -8.25 1.01 -20.36
N ASP A 207 -8.25 -0.25 -19.92
CA ASP A 207 -9.37 -1.18 -20.14
C ASP A 207 -10.69 -0.65 -19.54
N GLU A 208 -11.80 -0.81 -20.25
CA GLU A 208 -13.08 -0.12 -19.96
C GLU A 208 -13.81 -0.54 -18.67
N GLU A 209 -13.38 -1.61 -17.99
CA GLU A 209 -14.03 -2.17 -16.78
C GLU A 209 -13.07 -2.35 -15.59
N VAL A 210 -11.81 -1.92 -15.75
CA VAL A 210 -10.81 -2.14 -14.70
C VAL A 210 -11.10 -1.32 -13.45
N TRP A 211 -11.72 -0.15 -13.61
CA TRP A 211 -12.00 0.74 -12.49
C TRP A 211 -13.05 0.16 -11.54
N GLU A 212 -14.11 -0.43 -12.08
CA GLU A 212 -15.16 -1.12 -11.34
C GLU A 212 -14.54 -2.24 -10.50
N ARG A 213 -13.67 -3.07 -11.09
CA ARG A 213 -12.93 -4.12 -10.36
C ARG A 213 -12.05 -3.57 -9.25
N VAL A 214 -11.39 -2.43 -9.47
CA VAL A 214 -10.59 -1.74 -8.43
C VAL A 214 -11.47 -1.28 -7.28
N VAL A 215 -12.63 -0.68 -7.57
CA VAL A 215 -13.58 -0.21 -6.54
C VAL A 215 -14.17 -1.37 -5.75
N GLU A 216 -14.59 -2.45 -6.42
CA GLU A 216 -15.10 -3.66 -5.75
C GLU A 216 -14.04 -4.27 -4.83
N LEU A 217 -12.80 -4.37 -5.29
CA LEU A 217 -11.67 -4.85 -4.48
C LEU A 217 -11.43 -3.95 -3.27
N TYR A 218 -11.39 -2.63 -3.48
CA TYR A 218 -11.15 -1.65 -2.42
C TYR A 218 -12.24 -1.64 -1.35
N THR A 219 -13.51 -1.73 -1.76
CA THR A 219 -14.64 -1.67 -0.83
C THR A 219 -14.82 -2.95 -0.01
N ARG A 220 -14.15 -4.05 -0.37
CA ARG A 220 -14.04 -5.27 0.44
C ARG A 220 -12.99 -5.19 1.55
N CYS A 221 -12.14 -4.16 1.56
CA CYS A 221 -11.19 -3.92 2.64
C CYS A 221 -11.89 -3.44 3.94
N ASP A 222 -11.20 -3.56 5.07
CA ASP A 222 -11.58 -2.99 6.36
C ASP A 222 -11.30 -1.48 6.37
N LEU A 223 -12.27 -0.70 5.88
CA LEU A 223 -12.17 0.76 5.74
C LEU A 223 -12.46 1.48 7.07
N THR A 224 -11.46 1.51 7.95
CA THR A 224 -11.57 2.10 9.30
C THR A 224 -11.56 3.63 9.34
N LYS A 225 -11.05 4.28 8.28
CA LYS A 225 -11.00 5.74 8.13
C LYS A 225 -11.93 6.20 7.00
N PRO A 226 -13.19 6.55 7.32
CA PRO A 226 -14.14 7.15 6.39
C PRO A 226 -13.60 8.11 5.34
N ASN A 227 -12.90 9.17 5.77
CA ASN A 227 -12.49 10.26 4.89
C ASN A 227 -11.40 9.86 3.89
N ASP A 228 -10.77 8.70 4.08
CA ASP A 228 -9.68 8.23 3.23
C ASP A 228 -10.18 7.50 1.98
N LYS A 229 -11.50 7.30 1.79
CA LYS A 229 -12.01 6.49 0.65
C LYS A 229 -11.53 6.93 -0.72
N LEU A 230 -11.76 8.20 -1.06
CA LEU A 230 -11.34 8.75 -2.35
C LEU A 230 -9.82 9.00 -2.39
N PRO A 231 -9.18 9.58 -1.35
CA PRO A 231 -7.73 9.72 -1.30
C PRO A 231 -6.96 8.41 -1.48
N ALA A 232 -7.46 7.30 -0.93
CA ALA A 232 -6.77 6.00 -1.01
C ALA A 232 -6.73 5.41 -2.42
N LEU A 233 -7.58 5.88 -3.35
CA LEU A 233 -7.58 5.46 -4.74
C LEU A 233 -7.14 6.55 -5.72
N SER A 234 -6.82 7.76 -5.23
CA SER A 234 -6.55 8.91 -6.11
C SER A 234 -5.34 8.68 -7.00
N GLY A 235 -4.34 7.94 -6.53
CA GLY A 235 -3.17 7.55 -7.32
C GLY A 235 -3.53 6.69 -8.52
N ILE A 236 -4.33 5.66 -8.30
CA ILE A 236 -4.81 4.78 -9.36
C ILE A 236 -5.69 5.58 -10.34
N ALA A 237 -6.59 6.42 -9.81
CA ALA A 237 -7.43 7.29 -10.63
C ALA A 237 -6.57 8.20 -11.52
N MET A 238 -5.55 8.87 -10.97
CA MET A 238 -4.65 9.73 -11.75
C MET A 238 -3.93 8.95 -12.86
N THR A 239 -3.45 7.74 -12.58
CA THR A 239 -2.82 6.88 -13.60
C THR A 239 -3.81 6.51 -14.71
N TYR A 240 -5.02 6.07 -14.35
CA TYR A 240 -6.03 5.69 -15.34
C TYR A 240 -6.52 6.89 -16.16
N ALA A 241 -6.72 8.05 -15.53
CA ALA A 241 -7.09 9.30 -16.21
C ALA A 241 -6.00 9.75 -17.20
N ALA A 242 -4.72 9.57 -16.86
CA ALA A 242 -3.62 9.94 -17.73
C ALA A 242 -3.57 9.12 -19.02
N VAL A 243 -4.01 7.85 -18.97
CA VAL A 243 -4.06 6.95 -20.13
C VAL A 243 -5.33 7.15 -20.95
N THR A 244 -6.48 7.24 -20.28
CA THR A 244 -7.80 7.28 -20.94
C THR A 244 -8.25 8.68 -21.34
N GLY A 245 -7.73 9.73 -20.70
CA GLY A 245 -8.22 11.10 -20.83
C GLY A 245 -9.58 11.35 -20.18
N MET A 246 -10.12 10.40 -19.41
CA MET A 246 -11.42 10.52 -18.76
C MET A 246 -11.41 11.49 -17.58
N THR A 247 -12.59 12.03 -17.27
CA THR A 247 -12.79 13.00 -16.19
C THR A 247 -13.18 12.28 -14.90
N TYR A 248 -12.29 12.29 -13.91
CA TYR A 248 -12.58 11.71 -12.59
C TYR A 248 -13.51 12.60 -11.76
N ILE A 249 -14.62 12.05 -11.28
CA ILE A 249 -15.62 12.76 -10.47
C ILE A 249 -16.05 11.86 -9.31
N ALA A 250 -15.57 12.22 -8.10
CA ALA A 250 -16.01 11.64 -6.83
C ALA A 250 -16.05 10.09 -6.81
N GLY A 251 -15.02 9.42 -7.31
CA GLY A 251 -14.97 7.95 -7.34
C GLY A 251 -15.41 7.31 -8.65
N LEU A 252 -15.92 8.09 -9.62
CA LEU A 252 -16.47 7.63 -10.89
C LEU A 252 -15.82 8.38 -12.07
N TRP A 253 -16.04 7.90 -13.29
CA TRP A 253 -15.66 8.55 -14.55
C TRP A 253 -16.87 9.17 -15.21
N LYS A 254 -16.79 10.47 -15.54
CA LYS A 254 -17.88 11.23 -16.17
C LYS A 254 -18.40 10.53 -17.43
N GLU A 255 -17.49 10.00 -18.22
CA GLU A 255 -17.72 9.34 -19.51
C GLU A 255 -18.37 7.95 -19.35
N ARG A 256 -18.32 7.37 -18.14
CA ARG A 256 -18.86 6.04 -17.82
C ARG A 256 -20.02 6.09 -16.81
N LEU A 257 -20.53 7.27 -16.46
CA LEU A 257 -21.63 7.40 -15.48
C LEU A 257 -22.83 6.47 -15.74
N PRO A 258 -23.29 6.22 -16.98
CA PRO A 258 -24.45 5.34 -17.19
C PRO A 258 -24.27 3.92 -16.64
N CYS A 259 -23.09 3.31 -16.75
CA CYS A 259 -22.81 2.01 -16.15
C CYS A 259 -22.34 2.14 -14.69
N GLN A 260 -21.55 3.18 -14.39
CA GLN A 260 -20.99 3.37 -13.06
C GLN A 260 -21.96 3.91 -12.00
N LEU A 261 -23.20 4.23 -12.37
CA LEU A 261 -24.27 4.53 -11.42
C LEU A 261 -25.13 3.32 -11.08
N LEU A 262 -24.86 2.15 -11.68
CA LEU A 262 -25.62 0.91 -11.45
C LEU A 262 -25.09 0.10 -10.25
N TRP A 263 -24.12 0.63 -9.51
CA TRP A 263 -23.55 -0.09 -8.36
C TRP A 263 -24.61 -0.38 -7.30
N THR A 264 -24.44 -1.52 -6.63
CA THR A 264 -25.27 -1.97 -5.52
C THR A 264 -24.41 -2.29 -4.31
N VAL A 265 -25.02 -2.25 -3.13
CA VAL A 265 -24.34 -2.67 -1.89
C VAL A 265 -24.51 -4.17 -1.74
N ALA A 266 -23.40 -4.90 -1.60
CA ALA A 266 -23.44 -6.31 -1.26
C ALA A 266 -24.22 -6.48 0.06
N ARG A 267 -25.18 -7.41 0.10
CA ARG A 267 -26.08 -7.60 1.24
C ARG A 267 -25.29 -7.81 2.53
N SER A 268 -25.19 -6.77 3.35
CA SER A 268 -24.65 -6.82 4.71
C SER A 268 -25.55 -5.99 5.62
N PRO A 269 -25.88 -6.45 6.85
CA PRO A 269 -26.82 -5.78 7.75
C PRO A 269 -26.30 -4.46 8.35
N GLN A 270 -25.21 -3.87 7.82
CA GLN A 270 -24.50 -2.73 8.41
C GLN A 270 -24.26 -1.55 7.43
N SER A 271 -25.00 -1.45 6.31
CA SER A 271 -24.93 -0.26 5.46
C SER A 271 -25.54 0.94 6.20
N THR A 272 -24.67 1.69 6.87
CA THR A 272 -25.05 2.86 7.64
C THR A 272 -24.83 4.09 6.77
N HIS A 273 -25.90 4.86 6.56
CA HIS A 273 -25.76 6.20 6.01
C HIS A 273 -24.92 7.03 6.99
N LEU A 274 -23.88 7.67 6.49
CA LEU A 274 -22.96 8.42 7.34
C LEU A 274 -23.64 9.63 7.96
N SER A 275 -23.22 9.97 9.19
CA SER A 275 -23.65 11.18 9.90
C SER A 275 -22.96 12.46 9.40
N PHE A 276 -22.00 12.35 8.49
CA PHE A 276 -21.25 13.47 7.92
C PHE A 276 -21.06 13.31 6.41
N TYR A 277 -20.91 14.44 5.73
CA TYR A 277 -20.68 14.47 4.29
C TYR A 277 -19.25 14.01 3.95
N ARG A 278 -19.14 13.03 3.05
CA ARG A 278 -17.87 12.49 2.54
C ARG A 278 -17.78 12.59 1.02
N ALA A 279 -18.84 12.21 0.33
CA ALA A 279 -18.97 12.25 -1.12
C ALA A 279 -20.44 12.49 -1.51
N PRO A 280 -20.74 12.93 -2.75
CA PRO A 280 -22.11 13.01 -3.25
C PRO A 280 -22.84 11.67 -3.17
N SER A 281 -24.16 11.68 -2.97
CA SER A 281 -24.97 10.47 -2.74
C SER A 281 -24.98 9.46 -3.89
N PHE A 282 -24.64 9.89 -5.11
CA PHE A 282 -24.53 8.99 -6.27
C PHE A 282 -23.20 8.22 -6.30
N SER A 283 -22.21 8.62 -5.50
CA SER A 283 -20.92 7.96 -5.40
C SER A 283 -20.99 6.77 -4.46
N TRP A 284 -20.39 5.65 -4.84
CA TRP A 284 -20.17 4.50 -3.96
C TRP A 284 -19.39 4.88 -2.68
N ALA A 285 -18.60 5.95 -2.71
CA ALA A 285 -17.83 6.40 -1.56
C ALA A 285 -18.70 7.03 -0.46
N SER A 286 -19.96 7.37 -0.76
CA SER A 286 -20.90 8.01 0.19
C SER A 286 -21.44 7.07 1.27
N ILE A 287 -21.25 5.76 1.11
CA ILE A 287 -21.71 4.73 2.04
C ILE A 287 -20.56 3.87 2.54
N ASP A 288 -20.76 3.11 3.61
CA ASP A 288 -19.86 2.05 4.05
C ASP A 288 -20.43 0.66 3.75
N GLY A 289 -19.57 -0.20 3.19
CA GLY A 289 -19.94 -1.53 2.69
C GLY A 289 -19.24 -1.87 1.39
N ALA A 290 -19.15 -3.17 1.10
CA ALA A 290 -18.68 -3.67 -0.20
C ALA A 290 -19.72 -3.36 -1.28
N VAL A 291 -19.25 -2.90 -2.45
CA VAL A 291 -20.12 -2.62 -3.60
C VAL A 291 -19.85 -3.61 -4.74
N SER A 292 -20.80 -3.68 -5.67
CA SER A 292 -20.73 -4.44 -6.93
C SER A 292 -21.32 -3.59 -8.04
N PHE A 293 -20.70 -3.58 -9.22
CA PHE A 293 -21.22 -2.92 -10.44
C PHE A 293 -22.02 -3.88 -11.32
#